data_AF-A0A653A6I5-F1
#
_entry.id   AF-A0A653A6I5-F1
#
_cell.length_a   1.000
_cell.length_b   1.000
_cell.length_c   1.000
_cell.angle_alpha   90.00
_cell.angle_beta   90.00
_cell.angle_gamma   90.00
#
_symmetry.space_group_name_H-M   'P 1'
#
loop_
_entity.id
_entity.type
_entity.pdbx_description
1 polymer ?
#
loop_
_entity_poly.entity_id
_entity_poly.type
_entity_poly.pdbx_seq_one_letter_code
_entity_poly.pdbx_strand_id
1 'polypeptide(L)' 'MSLIQSCKARDINPWEYFDDMLRRIMRHPVNRLRELLPDQWHPLHKADASQGASTKV' A
#
# COMPACT_ATOMS: atom_id res chain seq x y z
N MET A 1 4.06 -6.52 19.69
CA MET A 1 4.17 -6.63 18.22
C MET A 1 3.81 -5.27 17.63
N SER A 2 4.75 -4.62 16.93
CA SER A 2 4.51 -3.35 16.23
C SER A 2 3.98 -3.60 14.82
N LEU A 3 3.22 -2.64 14.29
CA LEU A 3 2.74 -2.64 12.90
C LEU A 3 3.91 -2.74 11.90
N ILE A 4 5.02 -2.06 12.20
CA ILE A 4 6.25 -2.12 11.38
C ILE A 4 6.88 -3.52 11.40
N GLN A 5 6.81 -4.24 12.52
CA GLN A 5 7.29 -5.63 12.57
C GLN A 5 6.43 -6.53 11.67
N SER A 6 5.13 -6.25 11.57
CA SER A 6 4.22 -6.99 10.67
C SER A 6 4.51 -6.69 9.20
N CYS A 7 4.85 -5.43 8.85
CA CYS A 7 5.31 -5.08 7.50
C CYS A 7 6.61 -5.82 7.15
N LYS A 8 7.60 -5.81 8.07
CA LYS A 8 8.88 -6.50 7.88
C LYS A 8 8.73 -8.01 7.69
N ALA A 9 7.82 -8.64 8.44
CA ALA A 9 7.55 -10.07 8.33
C ALA A 9 6.88 -10.48 7.00
N ARG A 10 6.40 -9.50 6.23
CA ARG A 10 5.69 -9.70 4.96
C ARG A 10 6.43 -9.07 3.77
N ASP A 11 7.68 -8.66 3.96
CA ASP A 11 8.49 -7.94 2.96
C ASP A 11 7.80 -6.68 2.39
N ILE A 12 6.93 -6.05 3.19
CA ILE A 12 6.27 -4.79 2.85
C ILE A 12 7.17 -3.63 3.25
N ASN A 13 7.39 -2.69 2.33
CA ASN A 13 8.06 -1.44 2.66
C ASN A 13 7.20 -0.63 3.65
N PRO A 14 7.64 -0.46 4.91
CA PRO A 14 6.83 0.21 5.93
C PRO A 14 6.55 1.67 5.58
N TRP A 15 7.43 2.31 4.79
CA TRP A 15 7.28 3.72 4.40
C TRP A 15 6.15 3.89 3.38
N GLU A 16 6.13 3.08 2.31
CA GLU A 16 5.05 3.11 1.31
C GLU A 16 3.70 2.73 1.92
N TYR A 17 3.69 1.70 2.78
CA TYR A 17 2.51 1.31 3.51
C TYR A 17 1.95 2.47 4.35
N PHE A 18 2.81 3.20 5.07
CA PHE A 18 2.37 4.30 5.92
C PHE A 18 1.87 5.50 5.12
N ASP A 19 2.53 5.86 4.02
CA ASP A 19 2.07 6.94 3.13
C ASP A 19 0.69 6.62 2.53
N ASP A 20 0.49 5.41 1.99
CA ASP A 20 -0.80 4.97 1.44
C ASP A 20 -1.88 4.88 2.53
N MET A 21 -1.54 4.33 3.69
CA MET A 21 -2.44 4.23 4.84
C MET A 21 -2.86 5.62 5.34
N LEU A 22 -1.94 6.57 5.54
CA LEU A 22 -2.24 7.92 6.02
C LEU A 22 -3.09 8.73 5.02
N ARG A 23 -2.95 8.47 3.72
CA ARG A 23 -3.80 9.08 2.69
C ARG A 23 -5.20 8.48 2.66
N ARG A 24 -5.30 7.15 2.80
CA ARG A 24 -6.58 6.43 2.73
C ARG A 24 -7.38 6.52 4.01
N ILE A 25 -6.75 6.52 5.18
CA ILE A 25 -7.41 6.50 6.49
C ILE A 25 -8.40 7.66 6.67
N MET A 26 -8.07 8.84 6.14
CA MET A 26 -8.94 10.03 6.23
C MET A 26 -10.24 9.89 5.42
N ARG A 27 -10.28 8.99 4.43
CA ARG A 27 -11.42 8.76 3.54
C ARG A 27 -12.03 7.37 3.72
N HIS A 28 -11.45 6.52 4.58
CA HIS A 28 -11.83 5.14 4.74
C HIS A 28 -12.77 4.96 5.95
N PRO A 29 -13.89 4.23 5.83
CA PRO A 29 -14.78 4.01 6.94
C PRO A 29 -14.13 3.09 8.00
N VAL A 30 -14.35 3.42 9.28
CA VAL A 30 -13.77 2.66 10.43
C VAL A 30 -14.09 1.17 10.39
N ASN A 31 -15.24 0.78 9.86
CA ASN A 31 -15.67 -0.62 9.73
C ASN A 31 -14.81 -1.43 8.75
N ARG A 32 -14.02 -0.77 7.91
CA ARG A 32 -13.14 -1.38 6.91
C ARG A 32 -11.66 -1.16 7.20
N LEU A 33 -11.31 -0.67 8.39
CA LEU A 33 -9.93 -0.42 8.80
C LEU A 33 -9.04 -1.66 8.69
N ARG A 34 -9.63 -2.86 8.81
CA ARG A 34 -8.93 -4.14 8.62
C ARG A 34 -8.32 -4.31 7.23
N GLU A 35 -8.90 -3.70 6.20
CA GLU A 35 -8.37 -3.70 4.84
C GLU A 35 -7.06 -2.89 4.72
N LEU A 36 -6.82 -1.97 5.66
CA LEU A 36 -5.56 -1.21 5.73
C LEU A 36 -4.50 -1.95 6.53
N LEU A 37 -4.76 -3.11 7.14
CA LEU A 37 -3.71 -3.86 7.84
C LEU A 37 -2.65 -4.36 6.84
N PRO A 38 -1.38 -4.49 7.24
CA PRO A 38 -0.33 -5.01 6.36
C PRO A 38 -0.63 -6.42 5.84
N ASP A 39 -1.57 -7.14 6.46
CA ASP A 39 -2.07 -8.42 5.96
C ASP A 39 -2.93 -8.33 4.70
N GLN A 40 -3.76 -7.28 4.62
CA GLN A 40 -4.78 -7.09 3.59
C GLN A 40 -4.51 -5.85 2.71
N TRP A 41 -3.38 -5.19 2.94
CA TRP A 41 -3.01 -3.97 2.24
C TRP A 41 -2.64 -4.27 0.79
N HIS A 42 -3.34 -3.58 -0.10
CA HIS A 42 -3.04 -3.57 -1.52
C HIS A 42 -2.64 -2.14 -1.90
N PRO A 43 -1.38 -1.91 -2.34
CA PRO A 43 -0.97 -0.61 -2.81
C PRO A 43 -1.91 -0.19 -3.93
N LEU A 44 -2.39 1.05 -3.88
CA LEU A 44 -3.13 1.61 -4.99
C LEU A 44 -2.15 1.60 -6.17
N HIS A 45 -2.28 0.62 -7.08
CA HIS A 45 -1.47 0.59 -8.28
C HIS A 45 -1.65 1.97 -8.88
N LYS A 46 -0.55 2.72 -9.00
CA LYS A 46 -0.54 3.99 -9.70
C LYS A 46 -0.74 3.67 -11.18
N ALA A 47 -1.95 3.24 -11.53
CA ALA A 47 -2.44 3.27 -12.88
C ALA A 47 -2.25 4.73 -13.31
N ASP A 48 -1.60 4.89 -14.47
CA ASP A 48 -1.35 6.16 -15.14
C ASP A 48 -0.07 6.90 -14.70
N ALA A 49 1.10 6.29 -14.94
CA ALA A 49 2.31 7.09 -15.23
C ALA A 49 3.40 6.43 -16.10
N SER A 50 3.31 5.17 -16.53
CA SER A 50 4.36 4.57 -17.39
C SER A 50 3.89 3.30 -18.14
N GLN A 51 2.89 3.42 -19.02
CA GLN A 51 2.80 2.54 -20.19
C GLN A 51 2.98 3.41 -21.43
N GLY A 52 4.24 3.70 -21.74
CA GLY A 52 4.66 4.47 -22.89
C GLY A 52 6.10 4.13 -23.22
N ALA A 53 6.26 3.23 -24.19
CA ALA A 53 7.47 2.96 -24.99
C ALA A 53 8.75 2.51 -24.26
N SER A 54 9.06 1.21 -24.33
CA SER A 54 10.39 0.79 -24.75
C SER A 54 10.43 -0.66 -25.25
N THR A 55 10.96 -0.81 -26.47
CA THR A 55 11.45 -2.04 -27.11
C THR A 55 10.42 -2.93 -27.82
N LYS A 56 10.15 -2.59 -29.08
CA LYS A 56 10.17 -3.62 -30.14
C LYS A 56 11.44 -3.41 -30.97
N VAL A 57 12.17 -4.51 -31.10
CA VAL A 57 13.29 -4.79 -32.00
C VAL A 57 12.98 -4.49 -33.46
#